data_AF-D7G1X4-F1
#
_entry.id   AF-D7G1X4-F1
#
_cell.length_a   1.000
_cell.length_b   1.000
_cell.length_c   1.000
_cell.angle_alpha   90.00
_cell.angle_beta   90.00
_cell.angle_gamma   90.00
#
_symmetry.space_group_name_H-M   'P 1'
#
loop_
_entity.id
_entity.type
_entity.pdbx_description
1 polymer ?
#
loop_
_entity_poly.entity_id
_entity_poly.type
_entity_poly.pdbx_seq_one_letter_code
_entity_poly.pdbx_strand_id
1 'polypeptide(L)'
;MLNSIQRLLNFDGCTNPQFSSPDGLGQVGVAGFLTGLVFGVHLSIAGCCLAINGLVLSRLLQWSLYSCSLSFFHFSEFFVTAVFKPDIVSYNSFVLNHSKEYTGALLASWAEFGLEAFLLPELKRQPAVVAAGVALALIGHWFRVGAMWTAGSNFNHEIMQRREESHQLVTRGVYRFLRHPSYFGWFWWSLGTQRRRLSASSRVEVMGGAGSVVDRPLVLCTCDLIAA
;
A
#
# COMPACT_ATOMS: atom_id res chain seq x y z
N MET A 1 14.76 -3.88 16.95
CA MET A 1 13.38 -3.36 16.83
C MET A 1 12.68 -3.91 15.59
N LEU A 2 13.11 -3.57 14.35
CA LEU A 2 12.45 -4.00 13.12
C LEU A 2 12.31 -5.53 12.98
N ASN A 3 13.34 -6.30 13.37
CA ASN A 3 13.27 -7.77 13.39
C ASN A 3 12.15 -8.29 14.29
N SER A 4 11.93 -7.68 15.46
CA SER A 4 10.89 -8.10 16.41
C SER A 4 9.50 -7.80 15.86
N ILE A 5 9.31 -6.65 15.19
CA ILE A 5 8.05 -6.29 14.53
C ILE A 5 7.75 -7.27 13.40
N GLN A 6 8.75 -7.59 12.59
CA GLN A 6 8.59 -8.53 11.47
C GLN A 6 8.28 -9.95 11.95
N ARG A 7 8.94 -10.42 13.03
CA ARG A 7 8.58 -11.67 13.69
C ARG A 7 7.11 -11.69 14.14
N LEU A 8 6.64 -10.59 14.73
CA LEU A 8 5.25 -10.45 15.16
C LEU A 8 4.28 -10.48 13.98
N LEU A 9 4.58 -9.75 12.89
CA LEU A 9 3.75 -9.71 11.68
C LEU A 9 3.68 -11.09 11.00
N ASN A 10 4.77 -11.85 11.02
CA ASN A 10 4.82 -13.20 10.45
C ASN A 10 4.25 -14.30 11.37
N PHE A 11 3.73 -13.94 12.56
CA PHE A 11 3.28 -14.90 13.57
C PHE A 11 4.39 -15.90 13.98
N ASP A 12 5.65 -15.46 13.95
CA ASP A 12 6.80 -16.30 14.30
C ASP A 12 6.70 -16.76 15.77
N GLY A 13 6.78 -18.07 15.98
CA GLY A 13 6.66 -18.69 17.30
C GLY A 13 5.29 -19.30 17.60
N CYS A 14 4.30 -19.11 16.72
CA CYS A 14 3.06 -19.87 16.78
C CYS A 14 3.27 -21.31 16.32
N THR A 15 2.74 -22.29 17.05
CA THR A 15 2.80 -23.72 16.71
C THR A 15 1.53 -24.24 16.05
N ASN A 16 0.40 -23.55 16.24
CA ASN A 16 -0.88 -23.93 15.65
C ASN A 16 -0.86 -23.69 14.13
N PRO A 17 -1.19 -24.69 13.27
CA PRO A 17 -1.20 -24.54 11.81
C PRO A 17 -2.00 -23.37 11.28
N GLN A 18 -3.07 -22.97 11.97
CA GLN A 18 -3.90 -21.81 11.59
C GLN A 18 -3.19 -20.46 11.74
N PHE A 19 -2.09 -20.43 12.49
CA PHE A 19 -1.27 -19.25 12.77
C PHE A 19 0.20 -19.42 12.37
N SER A 20 0.65 -20.62 12.02
CA SER A 20 2.02 -20.87 11.55
C SER A 20 2.13 -21.04 10.04
N SER A 21 1.04 -21.37 9.35
CA SER A 21 0.96 -21.39 7.88
C SER A 21 0.35 -20.08 7.35
N PRO A 22 0.90 -19.48 6.28
CA PRO A 22 0.29 -18.35 5.58
C PRO A 22 -1.14 -18.62 5.08
N ASP A 23 -1.43 -19.88 4.76
CA ASP A 23 -2.75 -20.33 4.28
C ASP A 23 -3.73 -20.58 5.44
N GLY A 24 -3.26 -20.43 6.69
CA GLY A 24 -4.06 -20.59 7.88
C GLY A 24 -5.17 -19.54 7.99
N LEU A 25 -6.40 -19.99 8.24
CA LEU A 25 -7.56 -19.11 8.40
C LEU A 25 -7.42 -18.17 9.61
N GLY A 26 -6.63 -18.56 10.61
CA GLY A 26 -6.33 -17.75 11.78
C GLY A 26 -5.59 -16.47 11.42
N GLN A 27 -4.52 -16.56 10.62
CA GLN A 27 -3.77 -15.38 10.16
C GLN A 27 -4.64 -14.45 9.31
N VAL A 28 -5.38 -15.01 8.34
CA VAL A 28 -6.29 -14.26 7.46
C VAL A 28 -7.39 -13.56 8.26
N GLY A 29 -8.02 -14.27 9.20
CA GLY A 29 -9.08 -13.73 10.05
C GLY A 29 -8.59 -12.58 10.94
N VAL A 30 -7.41 -12.73 11.56
CA VAL A 30 -6.81 -11.67 12.38
C VAL A 30 -6.43 -10.46 11.52
N ALA A 31 -5.79 -10.68 10.37
CA ALA A 31 -5.42 -9.61 9.44
C ALA A 31 -6.65 -8.81 8.97
N GLY A 32 -7.71 -9.51 8.54
CA GLY A 32 -8.96 -8.92 8.10
C GLY A 32 -9.65 -8.13 9.21
N PHE A 33 -9.77 -8.71 10.41
CA PHE A 33 -10.38 -8.05 11.56
C PHE A 33 -9.61 -6.78 11.97
N LEU A 34 -8.29 -6.86 12.15
CA LEU A 34 -7.48 -5.72 12.58
C LEU A 34 -7.45 -4.61 11.53
N THR A 35 -7.30 -4.97 10.24
CA THR A 35 -7.32 -4.00 9.14
C THR A 35 -8.66 -3.29 9.06
N GLY A 36 -9.77 -4.05 9.18
CA GLY A 36 -11.12 -3.50 9.19
C GLY A 36 -11.41 -2.62 10.40
N LEU A 37 -10.94 -3.02 11.59
CA LEU A 37 -11.09 -2.23 12.82
C LEU A 37 -10.38 -0.88 12.71
N VAL A 38 -9.11 -0.89 12.26
CA VAL A 38 -8.33 0.34 12.03
C VAL A 38 -9.03 1.23 11.01
N PHE A 39 -9.52 0.66 9.90
CA PHE A 39 -10.27 1.41 8.90
C PHE A 39 -11.53 2.07 9.48
N GLY A 40 -12.36 1.31 10.20
CA GLY A 40 -13.64 1.78 10.73
C GLY A 40 -13.48 2.85 11.80
N VAL A 41 -12.53 2.68 12.73
CA VAL A 41 -12.22 3.69 13.76
C VAL A 41 -11.78 4.99 13.11
N HIS A 42 -10.83 4.94 12.18
CA HIS A 42 -10.34 6.14 11.52
C HIS A 42 -11.35 6.77 10.57
N LEU A 43 -12.22 5.99 9.92
CA LEU A 43 -13.29 6.52 9.09
C LEU A 43 -14.29 7.31 9.95
N SER A 44 -14.62 6.77 11.13
CA SER A 44 -15.51 7.43 12.09
C SER A 44 -14.90 8.73 12.61
N ILE A 45 -13.62 8.72 12.98
CA ILE A 45 -12.89 9.93 13.40
C ILE A 45 -12.84 10.96 12.28
N ALA A 46 -12.53 10.55 11.04
CA ALA A 46 -12.50 11.44 9.89
C ALA A 46 -13.88 12.06 9.63
N GLY A 47 -14.95 11.27 9.69
CA GLY A 47 -16.33 11.74 9.58
C GLY A 47 -16.69 12.78 10.63
N CYS A 48 -16.37 12.52 11.90
CA CYS A 48 -16.56 13.48 12.99
C CYS A 48 -15.75 14.76 12.79
N CYS A 49 -14.50 14.66 12.34
CA CYS A 49 -13.64 15.81 12.06
C CYS A 49 -14.18 16.68 10.91
N LEU A 50 -14.80 16.07 9.90
CA LEU A 50 -15.42 16.80 8.78
C LEU A 50 -16.76 17.43 9.17
N ALA A 51 -17.55 16.74 10.01
CA ALA A 51 -18.84 17.26 10.51
C ALA A 51 -18.66 18.50 11.39
N ILE A 52 -17.57 18.56 12.16
CA ILE A 52 -17.19 19.73 12.94
C ILE A 52 -16.33 20.63 12.04
N ASN A 53 -16.95 21.59 11.32
CA ASN A 53 -16.31 22.49 10.34
C ASN A 53 -14.98 23.18 10.76
N GLY A 54 -14.61 23.16 12.04
CA GLY A 54 -13.31 23.61 12.55
C GLY A 54 -12.15 22.60 12.46
N LEU A 55 -12.37 21.33 12.11
CA LEU A 55 -11.36 20.27 12.07
C LEU A 55 -10.95 19.81 10.66
N VAL A 56 -11.42 20.48 9.60
CA VAL A 56 -11.15 20.14 8.19
C VAL A 56 -9.65 20.17 7.83
N LEU A 57 -8.82 20.85 8.63
CA LEU A 57 -7.35 20.88 8.51
C LEU A 57 -6.63 20.28 9.71
N SER A 58 -7.34 19.55 10.56
CA SER A 58 -6.76 18.97 11.76
C SER A 58 -5.75 17.87 11.40
N ARG A 59 -4.68 17.80 12.19
CA ARG A 59 -3.71 16.70 12.14
C ARG A 59 -4.41 15.33 12.32
N LEU A 60 -5.48 15.31 13.10
CA LEU A 60 -6.29 14.13 13.34
C LEU A 60 -7.02 13.64 12.08
N LEU A 61 -7.57 14.56 11.28
CA LEU A 61 -8.17 14.21 9.99
C LEU A 61 -7.12 13.67 9.02
N GLN A 62 -5.95 14.32 8.90
CA GLN A 62 -4.88 13.85 8.01
C GLN A 62 -4.37 12.47 8.42
N TRP A 63 -4.17 12.24 9.71
CA TRP A 63 -3.79 10.94 10.25
C TRP A 63 -4.86 9.88 9.93
N SER A 64 -6.13 10.21 10.15
CA SER A 64 -7.24 9.29 9.92
C SER A 64 -7.43 8.94 8.45
N LEU A 65 -7.37 9.92 7.54
CA LEU A 65 -7.46 9.69 6.09
C LEU A 65 -6.31 8.82 5.59
N TYR A 66 -5.11 8.99 6.14
CA TYR A 66 -3.98 8.11 5.84
C TYR A 66 -4.23 6.68 6.33
N SER A 67 -4.65 6.51 7.59
CA SER A 67 -4.90 5.18 8.14
C SER A 67 -5.99 4.46 7.36
N CYS A 68 -7.07 5.16 6.98
CA CYS A 68 -8.08 4.63 6.07
C CYS A 68 -7.48 4.23 4.72
N SER A 69 -6.62 5.08 4.13
CA SER A 69 -5.99 4.77 2.83
C SER A 69 -5.09 3.55 2.91
N LEU A 70 -4.32 3.40 3.99
CA LEU A 70 -3.42 2.26 4.22
C LEU A 70 -4.18 0.97 4.47
N SER A 71 -5.19 0.99 5.34
CA SER A 71 -6.06 -0.17 5.57
C SER A 71 -6.81 -0.59 4.31
N PHE A 72 -7.34 0.36 3.55
CA PHE A 72 -8.03 0.07 2.30
C PHE A 72 -7.10 -0.51 1.24
N PHE A 73 -5.86 -0.01 1.14
CA PHE A 73 -4.83 -0.58 0.28
C PHE A 73 -4.61 -2.06 0.60
N HIS A 74 -4.23 -2.39 1.83
CA HIS A 74 -3.95 -3.79 2.23
C HIS A 74 -5.17 -4.71 2.08
N PHE A 75 -6.38 -4.22 2.42
CA PHE A 75 -7.60 -4.98 2.20
C PHE A 75 -7.87 -5.22 0.71
N SER A 76 -7.71 -4.21 -0.14
CA SER A 76 -7.98 -4.34 -1.58
C SER A 76 -7.02 -5.32 -2.28
N GLU A 77 -5.76 -5.37 -1.86
CA GLU A 77 -4.77 -6.36 -2.33
C GLU A 77 -5.26 -7.78 -2.06
N PHE A 78 -5.65 -8.05 -0.81
CA PHE A 78 -6.20 -9.34 -0.42
C PHE A 78 -7.52 -9.63 -1.17
N PHE A 79 -8.45 -8.68 -1.18
CA PHE A 79 -9.79 -8.87 -1.74
C PHE A 79 -9.74 -9.21 -3.22
N VAL A 80 -8.99 -8.46 -4.02
CA VAL A 80 -8.88 -8.73 -5.46
C VAL A 80 -8.15 -10.04 -5.72
N THR A 81 -7.14 -10.38 -4.91
CA THR A 81 -6.47 -11.69 -4.99
C THR A 81 -7.45 -12.82 -4.68
N ALA A 82 -8.27 -12.69 -3.64
CA ALA A 82 -9.29 -13.68 -3.27
C ALA A 82 -10.31 -13.89 -4.40
N VAL A 83 -10.66 -12.84 -5.15
CA VAL A 83 -11.61 -12.91 -6.27
C VAL A 83 -11.03 -13.66 -7.46
N PHE A 84 -9.77 -13.38 -7.84
CA PHE A 84 -9.21 -13.88 -9.11
C PHE A 84 -8.22 -15.04 -8.97
N LYS A 85 -7.70 -15.29 -7.76
CA LYS A 85 -6.67 -16.30 -7.47
C LYS A 85 -6.99 -17.06 -6.17
N PRO A 86 -8.15 -17.71 -6.07
CA PRO A 86 -8.60 -18.38 -4.85
C PRO A 86 -7.68 -19.54 -4.40
N ASP A 87 -6.92 -20.14 -5.32
CA ASP A 87 -6.06 -21.29 -5.01
C ASP A 87 -4.75 -20.91 -4.30
N ILE A 88 -4.35 -19.64 -4.35
CA ILE A 88 -3.07 -19.16 -3.79
C ILE A 88 -3.24 -18.00 -2.82
N VAL A 89 -4.47 -17.56 -2.57
CA VAL A 89 -4.74 -16.44 -1.65
C VAL A 89 -4.39 -16.87 -0.22
N SER A 90 -3.64 -16.02 0.47
CA SER A 90 -3.14 -16.31 1.82
C SER A 90 -3.00 -15.02 2.63
N TYR A 91 -2.53 -15.12 3.87
CA TYR A 91 -2.19 -13.95 4.70
C TYR A 91 -1.23 -12.98 3.97
N ASN A 92 -0.27 -13.52 3.21
CA ASN A 92 0.71 -12.72 2.46
C ASN A 92 0.04 -11.84 1.39
N SER A 93 -1.17 -12.20 0.92
CA SER A 93 -1.92 -11.39 -0.06
C SER A 93 -2.42 -10.06 0.49
N PHE A 94 -2.45 -9.86 1.81
CA PHE A 94 -2.65 -8.53 2.40
C PHE A 94 -1.42 -7.61 2.24
N VAL A 95 -0.24 -8.19 1.98
CA VAL A 95 1.04 -7.46 1.83
C VAL A 95 1.40 -6.65 3.10
N LEU A 96 0.99 -7.12 4.28
CA LEU A 96 1.29 -6.47 5.57
C LEU A 96 2.74 -6.72 6.01
N ASN A 97 3.26 -7.89 5.69
CA ASN A 97 4.59 -8.39 6.05
C ASN A 97 5.61 -8.26 4.90
N HIS A 98 5.55 -7.16 4.13
CA HIS A 98 6.32 -7.01 2.89
C HIS A 98 7.85 -7.10 3.07
N SER A 99 8.45 -6.20 3.86
CA SER A 99 9.91 -6.16 4.09
C SER A 99 10.28 -5.30 5.30
N LYS A 100 11.50 -5.49 5.82
CA LYS A 100 12.01 -4.68 6.94
C LYS A 100 12.18 -3.23 6.54
N GLU A 101 12.59 -3.00 5.30
CA GLU A 101 12.81 -1.71 4.68
C GLU A 101 11.49 -0.96 4.55
N TYR A 102 10.43 -1.64 4.10
CA TYR A 102 9.08 -1.08 4.04
C TYR A 102 8.57 -0.69 5.43
N THR A 103 8.68 -1.59 6.42
CA THR A 103 8.30 -1.26 7.81
C THR A 103 9.13 -0.09 8.36
N GLY A 104 10.42 -0.03 8.06
CA GLY A 104 11.30 1.07 8.44
C GLY A 104 10.84 2.40 7.85
N ALA A 105 10.57 2.45 6.55
CA ALA A 105 10.07 3.64 5.86
C ALA A 105 8.70 4.08 6.42
N LEU A 106 7.80 3.13 6.69
CA LEU A 106 6.51 3.41 7.30
C LEU A 106 6.66 4.08 8.68
N LEU A 107 7.47 3.50 9.56
CA LEU A 107 7.73 4.04 10.91
C LEU A 107 8.44 5.40 10.85
N ALA A 108 9.39 5.57 9.92
CA ALA A 108 10.05 6.85 9.68
C ALA A 108 9.03 7.92 9.26
N SER A 109 8.10 7.59 8.36
CA SER A 109 7.04 8.51 7.93
C SER A 109 6.09 8.90 9.08
N TRP A 110 5.85 7.99 10.03
CA TRP A 110 5.04 8.27 11.22
C TRP A 110 5.78 9.18 12.20
N ALA A 111 7.07 8.93 12.42
CA ALA A 111 7.92 9.76 13.25
C ALA A 111 8.06 11.17 12.67
N GLU A 112 8.29 11.29 11.36
CA GLU A 112 8.38 12.56 10.66
C GLU A 112 7.07 13.36 10.78
N PHE A 113 5.91 12.72 10.52
CA PHE A 113 4.61 13.37 10.68
C PHE A 113 4.41 13.88 12.12
N GLY A 114 4.78 13.09 13.13
CA GLY A 114 4.68 13.46 14.54
C GLY A 114 5.60 14.64 14.91
N LEU A 115 6.85 14.62 14.43
CA LEU A 115 7.83 15.69 14.66
C LEU A 115 7.39 16.99 13.98
N GLU A 116 6.98 16.94 12.72
CA GLU A 116 6.52 18.13 11.99
C GLU A 116 5.20 18.67 12.56
N ALA A 117 4.32 17.78 13.04
CA ALA A 117 3.10 18.18 13.74
C ALA A 117 3.38 18.96 15.04
N PHE A 118 4.50 18.67 15.71
CA PHE A 118 4.93 19.32 16.95
C PHE A 118 5.75 20.59 16.70
N LEU A 119 6.75 20.52 15.81
CA LEU A 119 7.71 21.60 15.57
C LEU A 119 7.21 22.63 14.54
N LEU A 120 6.43 22.21 13.54
CA LEU A 120 6.06 23.03 12.37
C LEU A 120 4.55 22.90 12.05
N PRO A 121 3.64 23.23 12.99
CA PRO A 121 2.20 23.01 12.84
C PRO A 121 1.59 23.76 11.65
N GLU A 122 2.14 24.91 11.28
CA GLU A 122 1.64 25.75 10.19
C GLU A 122 1.84 25.10 8.81
N LEU A 123 2.86 24.25 8.64
CA LEU A 123 3.01 23.48 7.41
C LEU A 123 1.80 22.56 7.21
N LYS A 124 1.27 21.94 8.26
CA LYS A 124 0.16 20.99 8.14
C LYS A 124 -1.20 21.64 7.84
N ARG A 125 -1.29 22.97 7.74
CA ARG A 125 -2.56 23.70 7.58
C ARG A 125 -2.88 24.11 6.14
N GLN A 126 -2.23 23.51 5.14
CA GLN A 126 -2.45 23.86 3.73
C GLN A 126 -3.50 22.96 3.05
N PRO A 127 -4.76 23.40 2.87
CA PRO A 127 -5.84 22.55 2.37
C PRO A 127 -5.61 22.11 0.92
N ALA A 128 -5.00 22.97 0.09
CA ALA A 128 -4.70 22.63 -1.29
C ALA A 128 -3.73 21.44 -1.40
N VAL A 129 -2.74 21.35 -0.50
CA VAL A 129 -1.77 20.25 -0.50
C VAL A 129 -2.42 18.95 -0.02
N VAL A 130 -3.24 19.03 1.03
CA VAL A 130 -4.01 17.89 1.52
C VAL A 130 -4.95 17.38 0.43
N ALA A 131 -5.72 18.25 -0.20
CA ALA A 131 -6.64 17.89 -1.29
C ALA A 131 -5.91 17.26 -2.48
N ALA A 132 -4.79 17.86 -2.92
CA ALA A 132 -3.97 17.31 -4.00
C ALA A 132 -3.43 15.92 -3.66
N GLY A 133 -2.96 15.71 -2.43
CA GLY A 133 -2.49 14.40 -2.01
C GLY A 133 -3.61 13.35 -1.84
N VAL A 134 -4.83 13.76 -1.42
CA VAL A 134 -6.01 12.87 -1.43
C VAL A 134 -6.29 12.44 -2.86
N ALA A 135 -6.35 13.39 -3.80
CA ALA A 135 -6.62 13.12 -5.20
C ALA A 135 -5.58 12.18 -5.82
N LEU A 136 -4.28 12.46 -5.62
CA LEU A 136 -3.20 11.58 -6.09
C LEU A 136 -3.31 10.17 -5.52
N ALA A 137 -3.65 10.03 -4.23
CA ALA A 137 -3.80 8.72 -3.63
C ALA A 137 -5.00 7.94 -4.17
N LEU A 138 -6.14 8.61 -4.40
CA LEU A 138 -7.31 7.98 -5.01
C LEU A 138 -7.04 7.54 -6.45
N ILE A 139 -6.38 8.39 -7.24
CA ILE A 139 -5.98 8.07 -8.61
C ILE A 139 -5.02 6.89 -8.63
N GLY A 140 -3.96 6.94 -7.81
CA GLY A 140 -2.99 5.85 -7.70
C GLY A 140 -3.65 4.53 -7.29
N HIS A 141 -4.54 4.59 -6.29
CA HIS A 141 -5.28 3.42 -5.85
C HIS A 141 -6.20 2.85 -6.94
N TRP A 142 -6.89 3.72 -7.69
CA TRP A 142 -7.73 3.30 -8.81
C TRP A 142 -6.93 2.57 -9.90
N PHE A 143 -5.74 3.07 -10.25
CA PHE A 143 -4.84 2.37 -11.18
C PHE A 143 -4.35 1.04 -10.62
N ARG A 144 -4.02 0.97 -9.32
CA ARG A 144 -3.55 -0.26 -8.65
C ARG A 144 -4.62 -1.35 -8.70
N VAL A 145 -5.79 -1.07 -8.15
CA VAL A 145 -6.92 -2.01 -8.10
C VAL A 145 -7.43 -2.32 -9.52
N GLY A 146 -7.51 -1.30 -10.38
CA GLY A 146 -7.93 -1.46 -11.77
C GLY A 146 -6.98 -2.36 -12.58
N ALA A 147 -5.67 -2.29 -12.35
CA ALA A 147 -4.69 -3.18 -12.96
C ALA A 147 -4.89 -4.62 -12.49
N MET A 148 -4.97 -4.84 -11.17
CA MET A 148 -5.21 -6.17 -10.60
C MET A 148 -6.53 -6.77 -11.11
N TRP A 149 -7.59 -5.97 -11.17
CA TRP A 149 -8.89 -6.40 -11.69
C TRP A 149 -8.85 -6.74 -13.18
N THR A 150 -8.11 -5.96 -13.97
CA THR A 150 -8.01 -6.17 -15.43
C THR A 150 -7.15 -7.38 -15.77
N ALA A 151 -6.06 -7.59 -15.04
CA ALA A 151 -5.13 -8.71 -15.22
C ALA A 151 -5.69 -10.02 -14.64
N GLY A 152 -6.48 -9.96 -13.57
CA GLY A 152 -7.13 -11.10 -12.95
C GLY A 152 -6.13 -12.16 -12.51
N SER A 153 -6.29 -13.40 -12.98
CA SER A 153 -5.40 -14.51 -12.67
C SER A 153 -3.96 -14.32 -13.16
N ASN A 154 -3.74 -13.45 -14.15
CA ASN A 154 -2.42 -13.12 -14.69
C ASN A 154 -1.64 -12.15 -13.77
N PHE A 155 -2.29 -11.54 -12.78
CA PHE A 155 -1.61 -10.66 -11.84
C PHE A 155 -0.80 -11.45 -10.81
N ASN A 156 0.39 -10.97 -10.45
CA ASN A 156 1.16 -11.53 -9.34
C ASN A 156 1.85 -10.41 -8.54
N HIS A 157 1.89 -10.56 -7.22
CA HIS A 157 2.60 -9.66 -6.30
C HIS A 157 4.11 -9.86 -6.38
N GLU A 158 4.55 -11.07 -6.71
CA GLU A 158 5.95 -11.41 -6.89
C GLU A 158 6.31 -11.49 -8.38
N ILE A 159 7.54 -11.06 -8.69
CA ILE A 159 8.09 -11.12 -10.04
C ILE A 159 8.30 -12.59 -10.42
N MET A 160 7.45 -13.09 -11.32
CA MET A 160 7.58 -14.43 -11.87
C MET A 160 8.76 -14.49 -12.84
N GLN A 161 9.75 -15.33 -12.53
CA GLN A 161 10.93 -15.55 -13.38
C GLN A 161 10.70 -16.63 -14.46
N ARG A 162 9.62 -17.41 -14.33
CA ARG A 162 9.22 -18.43 -15.31
C ARG A 162 7.78 -18.19 -15.74
N ARG A 163 7.53 -18.37 -17.04
CA ARG A 163 6.20 -18.28 -17.63
C ARG A 163 5.40 -19.54 -17.29
N GLU A 164 4.23 -19.35 -16.70
CA GLU A 164 3.23 -20.42 -16.56
C GLU A 164 2.42 -20.56 -17.87
N GLU A 165 1.96 -21.77 -18.18
CA GLU A 165 1.21 -22.07 -19.41
C GLU A 165 -0.11 -21.29 -19.50
N SER A 166 -0.71 -20.99 -18.34
CA SER A 166 -1.94 -20.20 -18.21
C SER A 166 -1.73 -18.69 -18.38
N HIS A 167 -0.48 -18.20 -18.34
CA HIS A 167 -0.18 -16.77 -18.36
C HIS A 167 -0.31 -16.20 -19.78
N GLN A 168 -1.24 -15.26 -19.93
CA GLN A 168 -1.52 -14.55 -21.16
C GLN A 168 -1.23 -13.06 -21.04
N LEU A 169 -0.82 -12.46 -22.16
CA LEU A 169 -0.59 -11.02 -22.23
C LEU A 169 -1.92 -10.26 -22.12
N VAL A 170 -1.99 -9.30 -21.19
CA VAL A 170 -3.16 -8.45 -20.99
C VAL A 170 -2.91 -7.05 -21.54
N THR A 171 -3.62 -6.67 -22.61
CA THR A 171 -3.49 -5.34 -23.25
C THR A 171 -4.79 -4.52 -23.21
N ARG A 172 -5.84 -5.06 -22.58
CA ARG A 172 -7.16 -4.41 -22.46
C ARG A 172 -7.25 -3.52 -21.22
N GLY A 173 -8.28 -2.69 -21.15
CA GLY A 173 -8.56 -1.84 -19.97
C GLY A 173 -7.41 -0.86 -19.70
N VAL A 174 -6.98 -0.76 -18.44
CA VAL A 174 -5.90 0.15 -18.03
C VAL A 174 -4.56 -0.16 -18.71
N TYR A 175 -4.34 -1.41 -19.12
CA TYR A 175 -3.13 -1.86 -19.82
C TYR A 175 -3.01 -1.32 -21.24
N ARG A 176 -4.07 -0.71 -21.80
CA ARG A 176 -4.01 -0.01 -23.10
C ARG A 176 -3.22 1.30 -23.01
N PHE A 177 -3.16 1.92 -21.84
CA PHE A 177 -2.54 3.22 -21.63
C PHE A 177 -1.12 3.09 -21.04
N LEU A 178 -0.92 2.13 -20.16
CA LEU A 178 0.34 1.92 -19.44
C LEU A 178 0.71 0.44 -19.49
N ARG A 179 2.00 0.15 -19.68
CA ARG A 179 2.51 -1.22 -19.60
C ARG A 179 2.45 -1.74 -18.16
N HIS A 180 2.72 -0.88 -17.19
CA HIS A 180 2.86 -1.23 -15.77
C HIS A 180 1.86 -0.44 -14.89
N PRO A 181 0.53 -0.55 -15.10
CA PRO A 181 -0.46 0.29 -14.43
C PRO A 181 -0.51 0.05 -12.91
N SER A 182 -0.21 -1.16 -12.45
CA SER A 182 -0.18 -1.51 -11.03
C SER A 182 0.96 -0.80 -10.28
N TYR A 183 2.17 -0.77 -10.87
CA TYR A 183 3.31 -0.03 -10.32
C TYR A 183 3.09 1.48 -10.37
N PHE A 184 2.54 1.98 -11.48
CA PHE A 184 2.13 3.39 -11.59
C PHE A 184 1.16 3.76 -10.47
N GLY A 185 0.14 2.93 -10.24
CA GLY A 185 -0.84 3.12 -9.18
C GLY A 185 -0.21 3.16 -7.79
N TRP A 186 0.64 2.18 -7.48
CA TRP A 186 1.36 2.11 -6.20
C TRP A 186 2.25 3.32 -5.97
N PHE A 187 2.99 3.77 -6.98
CA PHE A 187 3.85 4.95 -6.91
C PHE A 187 3.08 6.23 -6.56
N TRP A 188 2.01 6.54 -7.30
CA TRP A 188 1.21 7.74 -7.05
C TRP A 188 0.41 7.66 -5.75
N TRP A 189 0.01 6.46 -5.35
CA TRP A 189 -0.60 6.23 -4.05
C TRP A 189 0.36 6.53 -2.89
N SER A 190 1.59 6.02 -2.96
CA SER A 190 2.64 6.29 -1.97
C SER A 190 2.98 7.79 -1.90
N LEU A 191 3.14 8.46 -3.06
CA LEU A 191 3.35 9.90 -3.09
C LEU A 191 2.15 10.68 -2.55
N GLY A 192 0.93 10.29 -2.87
CA GLY A 192 -0.29 10.95 -2.39
C GLY A 192 -0.46 10.83 -0.87
N THR A 193 -0.16 9.68 -0.29
CA THR A 193 -0.22 9.48 1.17
C THR A 193 0.82 10.33 1.92
N GLN A 194 2.02 10.52 1.36
CA GLN A 194 3.06 11.38 1.93
C GLN A 194 2.82 12.87 1.68
N ARG A 195 2.38 13.27 0.48
CA ARG A 195 2.12 14.67 0.12
C ARG A 195 1.02 15.27 0.98
N ARG A 196 -0.04 14.50 1.29
CA ARG A 196 -1.06 14.88 2.28
C ARG A 196 -0.48 15.25 3.63
N ARG A 197 0.63 14.60 3.99
CA ARG A 197 1.31 14.76 5.25
C ARG A 197 2.37 15.84 5.21
N LEU A 198 2.64 16.53 4.08
CA LEU A 198 3.66 17.60 3.99
C LEU A 198 4.97 17.23 4.70
N SER A 199 5.49 16.04 4.39
CA SER A 199 6.76 15.56 4.89
C SER A 199 7.90 16.06 3.99
N ALA A 200 8.92 16.67 4.59
CA ALA A 200 10.11 17.15 3.90
C ALA A 200 10.85 16.03 3.13
N SER A 201 10.71 14.79 3.58
CA SER A 201 11.29 13.59 2.97
C SER A 201 10.72 13.24 1.59
N SER A 202 9.58 13.81 1.18
CA SER A 202 9.07 13.68 -0.20
C SER A 202 10.04 14.19 -1.28
N ARG A 203 11.08 14.96 -0.92
CA ARG A 203 12.20 15.31 -1.83
C ARG A 203 13.26 14.22 -1.95
N VAL A 204 13.39 13.34 -0.96
CA VAL A 204 14.46 12.35 -0.87
C VAL A 204 14.03 11.00 -1.46
N GLU A 205 12.78 10.57 -1.32
CA GLU A 205 12.34 9.29 -1.90
C GLU A 205 12.31 9.28 -3.44
N VAL A 206 12.11 10.45 -4.07
CA VAL A 206 12.24 10.60 -5.54
C VAL A 206 13.69 10.34 -6.00
N MET A 207 14.68 10.50 -5.10
CA MET A 207 16.10 10.22 -5.36
C MET A 207 16.55 8.86 -4.79
N GLY A 208 15.93 8.38 -3.71
CA GLY A 208 16.30 7.15 -3.00
C GLY A 208 15.69 5.87 -3.59
N GLY A 209 14.51 5.95 -4.20
CA GLY A 209 13.92 4.86 -4.99
C GLY A 209 14.60 4.67 -6.35
N ALA A 210 15.32 5.70 -6.83
CA ALA A 210 16.17 5.62 -8.01
C ALA A 210 17.60 5.15 -7.67
N GLY A 211 18.07 5.34 -6.43
CA GLY A 211 19.47 5.17 -6.04
C GLY A 211 19.90 3.77 -5.59
N SER A 212 18.97 2.85 -5.30
CA SER A 212 19.29 1.43 -4.99
C SER A 212 19.07 0.49 -6.18
N VAL A 213 18.69 1.04 -7.34
CA VAL A 213 18.43 0.32 -8.60
C VAL A 213 19.58 0.51 -9.62
N VAL A 214 20.66 1.19 -9.24
CA VAL A 214 21.75 1.57 -10.18
C VAL A 214 22.86 0.53 -10.30
N ASP A 215 23.04 -0.37 -9.33
CA ASP A 215 24.21 -1.29 -9.29
C ASP A 215 23.90 -2.76 -9.56
N ARG A 216 22.72 -3.08 -10.11
CA ARG A 216 22.51 -4.40 -10.72
C ARG A 216 22.00 -4.21 -12.14
N PRO A 217 22.62 -4.88 -13.12
CA PRO A 217 22.34 -4.63 -14.53
C PRO A 217 20.85 -4.82 -14.75
N LEU A 218 20.24 -3.77 -15.27
CA LEU A 218 19.00 -3.73 -16.05
C LEU A 218 18.43 -5.13 -16.41
N VAL A 219 17.76 -5.79 -15.47
CA VAL A 219 16.74 -6.80 -15.78
C VAL A 219 15.40 -6.07 -15.73
N LEU A 220 15.32 -5.03 -16.55
CA LEU A 220 14.09 -4.42 -17.04
C LEU A 220 13.57 -5.36 -18.14
N CYS A 221 13.07 -6.53 -17.75
CA CYS A 221 12.54 -7.49 -18.69
C CYS A 221 11.54 -8.42 -18.00
N THR A 222 10.31 -8.49 -18.54
CA THR A 222 9.31 -9.58 -18.42
C THR A 222 8.11 -9.52 -17.46
N CYS A 223 7.85 -8.46 -16.66
CA CYS A 223 6.72 -8.55 -15.69
C CYS A 223 5.34 -8.04 -16.13
N ASP A 224 5.21 -7.21 -17.15
CA ASP A 224 3.86 -6.87 -17.68
C ASP A 224 3.70 -7.11 -19.19
N LEU A 225 4.71 -7.66 -19.86
CA LEU A 225 4.65 -8.11 -21.25
C LEU A 225 5.70 -9.21 -21.47
N ILE A 226 5.29 -10.48 -21.50
CA ILE A 226 5.93 -11.42 -22.43
C ILE A 226 5.05 -11.45 -23.67
N ALA A 227 5.47 -10.67 -24.67
CA ALA A 227 5.27 -10.80 -26.12
C ALA A 227 5.21 -9.37 -26.72
N ALA A 228 6.07 -8.94 -27.62
CA ALA A 228 6.99 -9.64 -28.51
C ALA A 228 8.34 -8.89 -28.62
#